data_AF-A0A242BB43-F1
#
_entry.id   AF-A0A242BB43-F1
#
_cell.length_a   1.000
_cell.length_b   1.000
_cell.length_c   1.000
_cell.angle_alpha   90.00
_cell.angle_beta   90.00
_cell.angle_gamma   90.00
#
_symmetry.space_group_name_H-M   'P 1'
#
loop_
_entity.id
_entity.type
_entity.pdbx_description
1 polymer ?
#
loop_
_entity_poly.entity_id
_entity_poly.type
_entity_poly.pdbx_seq_one_letter_code
_entity_poly.pdbx_strand_id
1 'polypeptide(L)'
;MFAAFLPDLHEILRTDNDELEKEKQLMNYSSNLMNRVFQLWIEWQEPQLIQSYQVKGYTVGKAVERSVQFLFGVLTYTRKSVERSGQIIYPIDEFLGLERYDRYSPRTKYALAELSMVTSYRKASELIETLTNVTASKDTVMKVVHEYGEKYKAHETYLKEYGTEGSRKVDYLYIEGDGVFVGGKDGKNKELAHFIVHEGVEAQGERKKTKNLKQFVGLGHKKTMDHLENYLYRTYDLKDTVIVTNSDGGKGYSQKTFKSLLPVVKRHEHFLDRYHISLKLEQRVFAPELIPVFQKAINNYSTKDLQSALDTLESYAETEEQENHVKKLRAYLRRNWQIIKPYHVRALPGEKQGIGIMESLHRVLTFRMKRNSKYWGRGLEAMAWLLATKRNGTLKEIFLEKWKEAFTLDDRLVAELGNRPNQFFEDEREKADDIKTYTINYYKPSKQTKERIDWYKGK
;
A
#
# COMPACT_ATOMS: atom_id res chain seq x y z
N MET A 1 11.41 2.17 46.77
CA MET A 1 11.70 2.52 45.36
C MET A 1 11.76 4.03 45.21
N PHE A 2 10.65 4.79 45.32
CA PHE A 2 10.62 6.26 45.16
C PHE A 2 11.63 7.08 45.97
N ALA A 3 11.88 6.72 47.24
CA ALA A 3 12.83 7.46 48.08
C ALA A 3 14.28 7.45 47.54
N ALA A 4 14.66 6.41 46.77
CA ALA A 4 15.99 6.31 46.17
C ALA A 4 16.17 7.23 44.95
N PHE A 5 15.08 7.81 44.41
CA PHE A 5 15.10 8.67 43.23
C PHE A 5 15.04 10.17 43.55
N LEU A 6 14.72 10.53 44.79
CA LEU A 6 14.67 11.93 45.22
C LEU A 6 16.04 12.63 45.20
N PRO A 7 17.16 11.97 45.56
CA PRO A 7 18.48 12.60 45.51
C PRO A 7 18.89 13.06 44.12
N ASP A 8 18.79 12.19 43.10
CA ASP A 8 19.21 12.53 41.73
C ASP A 8 18.31 13.63 41.14
N LEU A 9 17.01 13.59 41.43
CA LEU A 9 16.09 14.64 41.01
C LEU A 9 16.48 16.00 41.62
N HIS A 10 16.81 16.00 42.91
CA HIS A 10 17.26 17.20 43.61
C HIS A 10 18.62 17.70 43.09
N GLU A 11 19.52 16.79 42.69
CA GLU A 11 20.80 17.13 42.08
C GLU A 11 20.60 17.79 40.70
N ILE A 12 19.82 17.19 39.81
CA ILE A 12 19.51 17.74 38.47
C ILE A 12 18.98 19.19 38.60
N LEU A 13 18.04 19.42 39.52
CA LEU A 13 17.42 20.73 39.71
C LEU A 13 18.38 21.78 40.30
N ARG A 14 19.43 21.37 41.01
CA ARG A 14 20.43 22.27 41.63
C ARG A 14 21.65 22.54 40.77
N THR A 15 21.79 21.89 39.62
CA THR A 15 22.86 22.20 38.67
C THR A 15 22.77 23.65 38.19
N ASP A 16 23.91 24.25 37.82
CA ASP A 16 23.97 25.58 37.19
C ASP A 16 23.64 25.55 35.68
N ASN A 17 23.12 24.42 35.19
CA ASN A 17 22.69 24.27 33.80
C ASN A 17 21.49 25.18 33.49
N ASP A 18 21.38 25.59 32.22
CA ASP A 18 20.20 26.29 31.73
C ASP A 18 18.94 25.39 31.75
N GLU A 19 17.78 26.01 31.62
CA GLU A 19 16.49 25.34 31.74
C GLU A 19 16.29 24.23 30.70
N LEU A 20 16.84 24.37 29.48
CA LEU A 20 16.69 23.36 28.43
C LEU A 20 17.52 22.12 28.73
N GLU A 21 18.76 22.31 29.20
CA GLU A 21 19.61 21.18 29.58
C GLU A 21 19.07 20.48 30.84
N LYS A 22 18.52 21.22 31.81
CA LYS A 22 17.81 20.63 32.96
C LYS A 22 16.62 19.78 32.53
N GLU A 23 15.76 20.29 31.64
CA GLU A 23 14.60 19.54 31.15
C GLU A 23 15.03 18.25 30.43
N LYS A 24 16.10 18.31 29.64
CA LYS A 24 16.68 17.13 28.98
C LYS A 24 17.21 16.11 29.99
N GLN A 25 17.86 16.55 31.06
CA GLN A 25 18.30 15.66 32.15
C GLN A 25 17.11 15.01 32.87
N LEU A 26 16.04 15.77 33.14
CA LEU A 26 14.80 15.25 33.72
C LEU A 26 14.12 14.22 32.80
N MET A 27 14.16 14.44 31.50
CA MET A 27 13.64 13.50 30.51
C MET A 27 14.43 12.19 30.51
N ASN A 28 15.76 12.25 30.50
CA ASN A 28 16.63 11.08 30.64
C ASN A 28 16.39 10.33 31.96
N TYR A 29 16.23 11.08 33.05
CA TYR A 29 15.93 10.52 34.35
C TYR A 29 14.60 9.76 34.39
N SER A 30 13.57 10.34 33.77
CA SER A 30 12.25 9.73 33.62
C SER A 30 12.33 8.40 32.85
N SER A 31 13.13 8.33 31.78
CA SER A 31 13.39 7.09 31.06
C SER A 31 14.05 6.02 31.93
N ASN A 32 15.01 6.40 32.78
CA ASN A 32 15.69 5.47 33.69
C ASN A 32 14.74 4.91 34.74
N LEU A 33 13.88 5.76 35.31
CA LEU A 33 12.84 5.33 36.24
C LEU A 33 11.89 4.31 35.59
N MET A 34 11.42 4.60 34.37
CA MET A 34 10.57 3.68 33.61
C MET A 34 11.28 2.36 33.32
N ASN A 35 12.54 2.39 32.91
CA ASN A 35 13.34 1.19 32.69
C ASN A 35 13.41 0.33 33.96
N ARG A 36 13.65 0.93 35.13
CA ARG A 36 13.68 0.19 36.41
C ARG A 36 12.35 -0.49 36.73
N VAL A 37 11.23 0.19 36.50
CA VAL A 37 9.89 -0.38 36.70
C VAL A 37 9.67 -1.59 35.77
N PHE A 38 10.01 -1.46 34.49
CA PHE A 38 9.88 -2.55 33.53
C PHE A 38 10.81 -3.73 33.84
N GLN A 39 12.05 -3.48 34.26
CA GLN A 39 12.98 -4.54 34.69
C GLN A 39 12.41 -5.36 35.83
N LEU A 40 11.89 -4.70 36.88
CA LEU A 40 11.31 -5.41 38.03
C LEU A 40 10.09 -6.23 37.63
N TRP A 41 9.27 -5.71 36.72
CA TRP A 41 8.15 -6.47 36.17
C TRP A 41 8.63 -7.67 35.33
N ILE A 42 9.69 -7.52 34.53
CA ILE A 42 10.29 -8.62 33.76
C ILE A 42 10.85 -9.69 34.69
N GLU A 43 11.60 -9.31 35.74
CA GLU A 43 12.16 -10.22 36.73
C GLU A 43 11.06 -11.02 37.45
N TRP A 44 9.90 -10.41 37.69
CA TRP A 44 8.73 -11.07 38.24
C TRP A 44 8.00 -11.98 37.23
N GLN A 45 7.90 -11.57 35.96
CA GLN A 45 7.11 -12.25 34.94
C GLN A 45 7.86 -13.41 34.27
N GLU A 46 9.17 -13.28 34.05
CA GLU A 46 9.98 -14.25 33.31
C GLU A 46 9.94 -15.67 33.91
N PRO A 47 10.06 -15.88 35.23
CA PRO A 47 9.97 -17.22 35.81
C PRO A 47 8.64 -17.93 35.49
N GLN A 48 7.54 -17.19 35.49
CA GLN A 48 6.19 -17.71 35.19
C GLN A 48 6.09 -18.15 33.71
N LEU A 49 6.64 -17.33 32.81
CA LEU A 49 6.70 -17.67 31.38
C LEU A 49 7.57 -18.91 31.15
N ILE A 50 8.76 -18.98 31.76
CA ILE A 50 9.67 -20.13 31.64
C ILE A 50 8.99 -21.41 32.14
N GLN A 51 8.31 -21.37 33.29
CA GLN A 51 7.61 -22.52 33.83
C GLN A 51 6.57 -23.06 32.83
N SER A 52 5.82 -22.17 32.17
CA SER A 52 4.84 -22.56 31.14
C SER A 52 5.44 -23.29 29.94
N TYR A 53 6.72 -23.01 29.62
CA TYR A 53 7.48 -23.69 28.57
C TYR A 53 8.10 -25.00 29.08
N GLN A 54 8.60 -25.03 30.32
CA GLN A 54 9.16 -26.25 30.93
C GLN A 54 8.13 -27.37 31.04
N VAL A 55 6.88 -27.06 31.40
CA VAL A 55 5.78 -28.03 31.40
C VAL A 55 5.54 -28.63 30.01
N LYS A 56 5.89 -27.91 28.94
CA LYS A 56 5.83 -28.37 27.54
C LYS A 56 7.12 -29.07 27.11
N GLY A 57 8.01 -29.45 28.03
CA GLY A 57 9.25 -30.18 27.75
C GLY A 57 10.38 -29.33 27.17
N TYR A 58 10.34 -28.01 27.29
CA TYR A 58 11.47 -27.15 26.92
C TYR A 58 12.54 -27.14 28.03
N THR A 59 13.81 -27.14 27.63
CA THR A 59 14.94 -26.96 28.55
C THR A 59 15.30 -25.48 28.66
N VAL A 60 15.76 -25.04 29.83
CA VAL A 60 16.12 -23.64 30.08
C VAL A 60 17.59 -23.42 29.75
N GLY A 61 17.86 -22.41 28.94
CA GLY A 61 19.20 -21.99 28.56
C GLY A 61 19.79 -20.91 29.47
N LYS A 62 20.85 -20.27 28.97
CA LYS A 62 21.58 -19.24 29.72
C LYS A 62 20.83 -17.90 29.70
N ALA A 63 21.03 -17.13 30.77
CA ALA A 63 20.62 -15.75 30.84
C ALA A 63 21.54 -14.87 29.98
N VAL A 64 20.95 -13.95 29.22
CA VAL A 64 21.64 -12.98 28.38
C VAL A 64 20.99 -11.62 28.51
N GLU A 65 21.79 -10.56 28.48
CA GLU A 65 21.28 -9.19 28.46
C GLU A 65 20.81 -8.79 27.06
N ARG A 66 19.76 -7.97 26.98
CA ARG A 66 19.28 -7.34 25.76
C ARG A 66 18.88 -5.89 26.04
N SER A 67 19.24 -4.99 25.12
CA SER A 67 18.77 -3.61 25.10
C SER A 67 17.92 -3.33 23.87
N VAL A 68 16.78 -2.66 24.06
CA VAL A 68 15.85 -2.28 22.99
C VAL A 68 15.41 -0.83 23.16
N GLN A 69 15.44 -0.08 22.06
CA GLN A 69 14.97 1.30 21.98
C GLN A 69 13.43 1.35 21.93
N PHE A 70 12.80 1.73 23.03
CA PHE A 70 11.38 2.10 23.09
C PHE A 70 11.24 3.63 23.01
N LEU A 71 10.06 4.15 22.66
CA LEU A 71 9.84 5.60 22.61
C LEU A 71 10.05 6.28 23.98
N PHE A 72 9.87 5.54 25.08
CA PHE A 72 10.13 6.02 26.43
C PHE A 72 11.60 5.89 26.86
N GLY A 73 12.50 5.39 26.00
CA GLY A 73 13.92 5.20 26.30
C GLY A 73 14.41 3.76 26.04
N VAL A 74 15.69 3.53 26.29
CA VAL A 74 16.31 2.21 26.17
C VAL A 74 15.89 1.34 27.35
N LEU A 75 15.24 0.22 27.08
CA LEU A 75 14.96 -0.83 28.05
C LEU A 75 16.05 -1.90 27.94
N THR A 76 16.86 -2.04 28.99
CA THR A 76 17.88 -3.10 29.12
C THR A 76 17.38 -4.11 30.13
N TYR A 77 17.36 -5.39 29.79
CA TYR A 77 16.85 -6.45 30.66
C TYR A 77 17.60 -7.76 30.41
N THR A 78 17.59 -8.61 31.43
CA THR A 78 18.10 -9.98 31.31
C THR A 78 16.96 -10.89 30.87
N ARG A 79 17.26 -11.81 29.97
CA ARG A 79 16.31 -12.81 29.45
C ARG A 79 16.96 -14.19 29.37
N LYS A 80 16.20 -15.25 29.58
CA LYS A 80 16.64 -16.64 29.38
C LYS A 80 16.00 -17.24 28.15
N SER A 81 16.76 -18.05 27.42
CA SER A 81 16.19 -18.85 26.35
C SER A 81 15.54 -20.12 26.88
N VAL A 82 14.58 -20.66 26.14
CA VAL A 82 14.07 -22.01 26.28
C VAL A 82 14.26 -22.75 24.96
N GLU A 83 14.58 -24.04 25.00
CA GLU A 83 14.88 -24.82 23.81
C GLU A 83 14.12 -26.15 23.78
N ARG A 84 13.59 -26.50 22.61
CA ARG A 84 13.04 -27.82 22.31
C ARG A 84 13.24 -28.15 20.84
N SER A 85 13.77 -29.33 20.54
CA SER A 85 13.98 -29.81 19.16
C SER A 85 14.75 -28.81 18.27
N GLY A 86 15.77 -28.15 18.82
CA GLY A 86 16.57 -27.13 18.12
C GLY A 86 15.89 -25.76 17.96
N GLN A 87 14.65 -25.59 18.42
CA GLN A 87 13.95 -24.31 18.42
C GLN A 87 14.25 -23.55 19.71
N ILE A 88 15.01 -22.46 19.59
CA ILE A 88 15.34 -21.56 20.70
C ILE A 88 14.31 -20.42 20.76
N ILE A 89 13.70 -20.19 21.91
CA ILE A 89 12.72 -19.12 22.13
C ILE A 89 13.17 -18.27 23.31
N TYR A 90 12.91 -16.96 23.26
CA TYR A 90 13.05 -16.07 24.42
C TYR A 90 11.63 -15.68 24.87
N PRO A 91 11.06 -16.32 25.90
CA PRO A 91 9.65 -16.16 26.24
C PRO A 91 9.23 -14.72 26.51
N ILE A 92 10.06 -13.96 27.24
CA ILE A 92 9.76 -12.56 27.54
C ILE A 92 9.77 -11.67 26.29
N ASP A 93 10.65 -11.94 25.33
CA ASP A 93 10.69 -11.20 24.06
C ASP A 93 9.46 -11.46 23.21
N GLU A 94 9.01 -12.71 23.12
CA GLU A 94 7.76 -13.05 22.43
C GLU A 94 6.57 -12.36 23.11
N PHE A 95 6.53 -12.37 24.44
CA PHE A 95 5.48 -11.69 25.20
C PHE A 95 5.46 -10.17 24.94
N LEU A 96 6.64 -9.55 24.81
CA LEU A 96 6.79 -8.13 24.47
C LEU A 96 6.63 -7.83 22.97
N GLY A 97 6.45 -8.85 22.12
CA GLY A 97 6.34 -8.70 20.67
C GLY A 97 7.64 -8.23 19.99
N LEU A 98 8.80 -8.61 20.54
CA LEU A 98 10.12 -8.19 20.06
C LEU A 98 10.71 -9.21 19.09
N GLU A 99 10.93 -8.78 17.84
CA GLU A 99 11.58 -9.60 16.82
C GLU A 99 13.03 -9.96 17.20
N ARG A 100 13.55 -11.09 16.71
CA ARG A 100 14.93 -11.51 16.95
C ARG A 100 15.93 -10.49 16.40
N TYR A 101 16.98 -10.22 17.17
CA TYR A 101 18.08 -9.29 16.85
C TYR A 101 17.70 -7.81 16.67
N ASP A 102 16.42 -7.46 16.79
CA ASP A 102 15.97 -6.10 16.63
C ASP A 102 16.34 -5.19 17.80
N ARG A 103 16.88 -4.03 17.46
CA ARG A 103 17.28 -3.01 18.45
C ARG A 103 16.17 -2.02 18.77
N TYR A 104 15.03 -2.11 18.10
CA TYR A 104 13.95 -1.14 18.18
C TYR A 104 12.62 -1.83 18.41
N SER A 105 11.82 -1.30 19.32
CA SER A 105 10.46 -1.83 19.56
C SER A 105 9.56 -1.65 18.32
N PRO A 106 8.48 -2.43 18.17
CA PRO A 106 7.53 -2.28 17.07
C PRO A 106 6.99 -0.85 16.93
N ARG A 107 6.66 -0.19 18.05
CA ARG A 107 6.16 1.20 18.03
C ARG A 107 7.25 2.19 17.61
N THR A 108 8.50 1.99 18.05
CA THR A 108 9.63 2.82 17.61
C THR A 108 9.87 2.68 16.12
N LYS A 109 9.92 1.45 15.58
CA LYS A 109 10.02 1.21 14.13
C LYS A 109 8.85 1.86 13.38
N TYR A 110 7.62 1.73 13.89
CA TYR A 110 6.44 2.34 13.27
C TYR A 110 6.53 3.88 13.26
N ALA A 111 6.99 4.51 14.35
CA ALA A 111 7.21 5.96 14.40
C ALA A 111 8.26 6.42 13.39
N LEU A 112 9.36 5.67 13.22
CA LEU A 112 10.37 5.94 12.19
C LEU A 112 9.77 5.85 10.78
N ALA A 113 8.93 4.85 10.52
CA ALA A 113 8.21 4.75 9.25
C ALA A 113 7.27 5.95 9.02
N GLU A 114 6.55 6.40 10.05
CA GLU A 114 5.68 7.58 10.00
C GLU A 114 6.43 8.87 9.68
N LEU A 115 7.53 9.13 10.39
CA LEU A 115 8.40 10.28 10.15
C LEU A 115 9.01 10.21 8.74
N SER A 116 9.40 9.01 8.29
CA SER A 116 9.98 8.81 6.96
C SER A 116 9.03 9.19 5.82
N MET A 117 7.70 9.20 6.04
CA MET A 117 6.70 9.57 5.03
C MET A 117 6.53 11.08 4.86
N VAL A 118 6.92 11.89 5.85
CA VAL A 118 6.73 13.35 5.83
C VAL A 118 8.02 14.12 5.65
N THR A 119 9.18 13.50 5.91
CA THR A 119 10.48 14.17 5.82
C THR A 119 11.59 13.25 5.29
N SER A 120 12.81 13.79 5.16
CA SER A 120 14.00 13.02 4.76
C SER A 120 14.44 12.06 5.88
N TYR A 121 15.19 11.01 5.55
CA TYR A 121 15.66 10.05 6.57
C TYR A 121 16.57 10.69 7.62
N ARG A 122 17.38 11.67 7.22
CA ARG A 122 18.21 12.45 8.15
C ARG A 122 17.34 13.28 9.08
N LYS A 123 16.33 13.98 8.54
CA LYS A 123 15.45 14.80 9.36
C LYS A 123 14.54 13.96 10.26
N ALA A 124 14.13 12.77 9.83
CA ALA A 124 13.40 11.81 10.67
C ALA A 124 14.26 11.34 11.86
N SER A 125 15.56 11.09 11.63
CA SER A 125 16.55 10.79 12.67
C SER A 125 16.69 11.96 13.65
N GLU A 126 16.88 13.19 13.16
CA GLU A 126 16.94 14.39 14.01
C GLU A 126 15.66 14.59 14.84
N LEU A 127 14.48 14.42 14.23
CA LEU A 127 13.20 14.63 14.90
C LEU A 127 12.97 13.62 16.03
N ILE A 128 13.29 12.34 15.82
CA ILE A 128 13.08 11.34 16.87
C ILE A 128 14.06 11.53 18.02
N GLU A 129 15.30 11.94 17.74
CA GLU A 129 16.31 12.26 18.76
C GLU A 129 15.98 13.56 19.51
N THR A 130 15.28 14.51 18.87
CA THR A 130 14.85 15.76 19.52
C THR A 130 13.64 15.53 20.43
N LEU A 131 12.70 14.69 20.01
CA LEU A 131 11.41 14.52 20.70
C LEU A 131 11.40 13.36 21.70
N THR A 132 12.41 12.49 21.67
CA THR A 132 12.48 11.27 22.49
C THR A 132 13.93 10.95 22.86
N ASN A 133 14.14 10.05 23.82
CA ASN A 133 15.47 9.53 24.16
C ASN A 133 15.93 8.40 23.22
N VAL A 134 15.30 8.27 22.05
CA VAL A 134 15.66 7.25 21.06
C VAL A 134 16.73 7.79 20.13
N THR A 135 17.82 7.02 19.98
CA THR A 135 18.83 7.27 18.96
C THR A 135 18.59 6.37 17.74
N ALA A 136 18.42 6.98 16.57
CA ALA A 136 18.19 6.24 15.34
C ALA A 136 18.81 6.97 14.16
N SER A 137 19.83 6.38 13.55
CA SER A 137 20.51 6.96 12.40
C SER A 137 19.59 7.02 11.17
N LYS A 138 19.93 7.88 10.20
CA LYS A 138 19.29 7.90 8.87
C LYS A 138 19.22 6.50 8.21
N ASP A 139 20.22 5.64 8.45
CA ASP A 139 20.31 4.33 7.83
C ASP A 139 19.40 3.32 8.55
N THR A 140 19.19 3.49 9.85
CA THR A 140 18.11 2.80 10.59
C THR A 140 16.75 3.16 10.02
N VAL A 141 16.46 4.46 9.79
CA VAL A 141 15.19 4.89 9.19
C VAL A 141 15.01 4.24 7.81
N MET A 142 16.05 4.25 6.99
CA MET A 142 16.04 3.59 5.68
C MET A 142 15.79 2.08 5.78
N LYS A 143 16.39 1.39 6.76
CA LYS A 143 16.20 -0.04 7.00
C LYS A 143 14.74 -0.35 7.32
N VAL A 144 14.10 0.43 8.20
CA VAL A 144 12.67 0.28 8.53
C VAL A 144 11.78 0.42 7.29
N VAL A 145 12.08 1.39 6.41
CA VAL A 145 11.35 1.55 5.15
C VAL A 145 11.52 0.31 4.25
N HIS A 146 12.74 -0.21 4.13
CA HIS A 146 12.98 -1.41 3.33
C HIS A 146 12.31 -2.66 3.90
N GLU A 147 12.37 -2.85 5.23
CA GLU A 147 11.66 -3.93 5.93
C GLU A 147 10.16 -3.88 5.64
N TYR A 148 9.55 -2.69 5.69
CA TYR A 148 8.16 -2.52 5.31
C TYR A 148 7.89 -2.93 3.86
N GLY A 149 8.83 -2.62 2.94
CA GLY A 149 8.74 -3.04 1.55
C GLY A 149 8.67 -4.57 1.40
N GLU A 150 9.46 -5.32 2.16
CA GLU A 150 9.41 -6.78 2.16
C GLU A 150 8.11 -7.31 2.80
N LYS A 151 7.65 -6.71 3.91
CA LYS A 151 6.35 -7.03 4.51
C LYS A 151 5.19 -6.81 3.53
N TYR A 152 5.21 -5.70 2.78
CA TYR A 152 4.20 -5.42 1.75
C TYR A 152 4.21 -6.46 0.61
N LYS A 153 5.38 -6.85 0.11
CA LYS A 153 5.48 -7.91 -0.92
C LYS A 153 4.93 -9.25 -0.42
N ALA A 154 5.28 -9.62 0.81
CA ALA A 154 4.78 -10.85 1.44
C ALA A 154 3.25 -10.79 1.60
N HIS A 155 2.71 -9.63 1.97
CA HIS A 155 1.27 -9.40 2.03
C HIS A 155 0.62 -9.57 0.65
N GLU A 156 1.10 -8.89 -0.40
CA GLU A 156 0.53 -9.04 -1.76
C GLU A 156 0.62 -10.49 -2.29
N THR A 157 1.70 -11.20 -1.96
CA THR A 157 1.85 -12.63 -2.29
C THR A 157 0.79 -13.46 -1.57
N TYR A 158 0.63 -13.26 -0.27
CA TYR A 158 -0.43 -13.91 0.52
C TYR A 158 -1.82 -13.63 -0.04
N LEU A 159 -2.11 -12.36 -0.35
CA LEU A 159 -3.40 -11.99 -0.92
C LEU A 159 -3.67 -12.65 -2.28
N LYS A 160 -2.62 -12.94 -3.05
CA LYS A 160 -2.75 -13.60 -4.34
C LYS A 160 -2.94 -15.12 -4.20
N GLU A 161 -2.29 -15.74 -3.22
CA GLU A 161 -2.35 -17.19 -2.99
C GLU A 161 -3.63 -17.62 -2.27
N TYR A 162 -4.05 -16.87 -1.25
CA TYR A 162 -5.15 -17.22 -0.35
C TYR A 162 -6.37 -16.30 -0.50
N GLY A 163 -6.33 -15.37 -1.45
CA GLY A 163 -7.45 -14.47 -1.72
C GLY A 163 -8.65 -15.21 -2.32
N THR A 164 -9.79 -15.13 -1.65
CA THR A 164 -11.08 -15.62 -2.17
C THR A 164 -11.83 -14.51 -2.92
N GLU A 165 -12.78 -14.91 -3.76
CA GLU A 165 -13.64 -13.95 -4.48
C GLU A 165 -14.46 -13.10 -3.50
N GLY A 166 -14.59 -11.81 -3.83
CA GLY A 166 -15.39 -10.87 -3.07
C GLY A 166 -16.86 -10.87 -3.51
N SER A 167 -17.75 -10.50 -2.58
CA SER A 167 -19.20 -10.48 -2.82
C SER A 167 -19.80 -9.08 -2.84
N ARG A 168 -18.98 -8.02 -2.70
CA ARG A 168 -19.48 -6.65 -2.64
C ARG A 168 -20.08 -6.24 -3.99
N LYS A 169 -21.35 -5.87 -3.99
CA LYS A 169 -22.05 -5.34 -5.16
C LYS A 169 -22.12 -3.82 -5.10
N VAL A 170 -21.83 -3.17 -6.22
CA VAL A 170 -21.95 -1.72 -6.39
C VAL A 170 -22.52 -1.42 -7.77
N ASP A 171 -23.35 -0.38 -7.88
CA ASP A 171 -23.91 0.03 -9.18
C ASP A 171 -22.83 0.64 -10.08
N TYR A 172 -21.92 1.40 -9.47
CA TYR A 172 -20.85 2.12 -10.15
C TYR A 172 -19.52 1.95 -9.42
N LEU A 173 -18.46 1.69 -10.18
CA LEU A 173 -17.09 1.68 -9.68
C LEU A 173 -16.21 2.54 -10.59
N TYR A 174 -15.41 3.40 -9.98
CA TYR A 174 -14.55 4.35 -10.66
C TYR A 174 -13.10 3.95 -10.51
N ILE A 175 -12.37 3.88 -11.62
CA ILE A 175 -10.97 3.48 -11.66
C ILE A 175 -10.18 4.53 -12.46
N GLU A 176 -9.15 5.12 -11.87
CA GLU A 176 -8.24 6.01 -12.60
C GLU A 176 -6.82 5.46 -12.60
N GLY A 177 -6.06 5.75 -13.65
CA GLY A 177 -4.66 5.35 -13.74
C GLY A 177 -3.81 6.40 -14.43
N ASP A 178 -2.65 6.68 -13.85
CA ASP A 178 -1.67 7.65 -14.37
C ASP A 178 -0.26 7.31 -13.85
N GLY A 179 0.77 7.86 -14.51
CA GLY A 179 2.18 7.67 -14.18
C GLY A 179 2.79 8.86 -13.44
N VAL A 180 3.49 8.61 -12.33
CA VAL A 180 4.26 9.63 -11.61
C VAL A 180 5.75 9.41 -11.79
N PHE A 181 6.42 10.33 -12.46
CA PHE A 181 7.89 10.31 -12.60
C PHE A 181 8.60 10.87 -11.36
N VAL A 182 9.64 10.21 -10.88
CA VAL A 182 10.49 10.68 -9.78
C VAL A 182 11.97 10.53 -10.14
N GLY A 183 12.84 11.37 -9.55
CA GLY A 183 14.28 11.33 -9.82
C GLY A 183 14.94 10.09 -9.22
N GLY A 184 15.65 9.33 -10.06
CA GLY A 184 16.48 8.20 -9.64
C GLY A 184 17.91 8.63 -9.26
N LYS A 185 18.54 7.88 -8.35
CA LYS A 185 19.96 8.07 -7.99
C LYS A 185 20.93 7.80 -9.16
N ASP A 186 20.47 7.07 -10.18
CA ASP A 186 21.19 6.80 -11.43
C ASP A 186 21.05 7.95 -12.46
N GLY A 187 20.49 9.10 -12.05
CA GLY A 187 20.26 10.25 -12.92
C GLY A 187 19.06 10.08 -13.87
N LYS A 188 18.42 8.91 -13.89
CA LYS A 188 17.26 8.63 -14.74
C LYS A 188 15.97 8.77 -13.96
N ASN A 189 14.94 9.35 -14.58
CA ASN A 189 13.61 9.35 -14.00
C ASN A 189 13.04 7.93 -13.95
N LYS A 190 12.38 7.61 -12.85
CA LYS A 190 11.65 6.36 -12.63
C LYS A 190 10.16 6.66 -12.62
N GLU A 191 9.40 5.89 -13.38
CA GLU A 191 7.93 6.00 -13.40
C GLU A 191 7.33 5.07 -12.36
N LEU A 192 6.51 5.62 -11.47
CA LEU A 192 5.60 4.87 -10.62
C LEU A 192 4.24 4.81 -11.30
N ALA A 193 3.73 3.61 -11.55
CA ALA A 193 2.34 3.45 -11.96
C ALA A 193 1.46 3.70 -10.73
N HIS A 194 0.39 4.47 -10.92
CA HIS A 194 -0.55 4.82 -9.86
C HIS A 194 -1.98 4.59 -10.34
N PHE A 195 -2.67 3.68 -9.66
CA PHE A 195 -4.09 3.42 -9.89
C PHE A 195 -4.89 3.71 -8.64
N ILE A 196 -6.13 4.13 -8.84
CA ILE A 196 -7.08 4.37 -7.77
C ILE A 196 -8.42 3.71 -8.10
N VAL A 197 -9.13 3.27 -7.06
CA VAL A 197 -10.48 2.70 -7.15
C VAL A 197 -11.35 3.38 -6.11
N HIS A 198 -12.57 3.77 -6.46
CA HIS A 198 -13.55 4.26 -5.49
C HIS A 198 -15.00 4.03 -5.95
N GLU A 199 -15.94 4.09 -5.01
CA GLU A 199 -17.37 3.82 -5.20
C GLU A 199 -18.18 5.11 -5.40
N GLY A 200 -17.58 6.13 -6.01
CA GLY A 200 -18.17 7.46 -6.19
C GLY A 200 -17.82 8.45 -5.09
N VAL A 201 -18.63 9.51 -4.94
CA VAL A 201 -18.43 10.57 -3.94
C VAL A 201 -19.66 10.73 -3.04
N GLU A 202 -19.43 10.96 -1.76
CA GLU A 202 -20.44 11.29 -0.77
C GLU A 202 -20.30 12.76 -0.36
N ALA A 203 -21.43 13.43 -0.15
CA ALA A 203 -21.44 14.78 0.40
C ALA A 203 -21.26 14.70 1.91
N GLN A 204 -20.26 15.40 2.43
CA GLN A 204 -20.02 15.61 3.85
C GLN A 204 -20.10 17.12 4.12
N GLY A 205 -21.32 17.63 4.25
CA GLY A 205 -21.60 19.06 4.24
C GLY A 205 -21.24 19.69 2.89
N GLU A 206 -20.46 20.76 2.89
CA GLU A 206 -19.97 21.41 1.66
C GLU A 206 -18.84 20.62 0.97
N ARG A 207 -18.22 19.64 1.65
CA ARG A 207 -17.07 18.90 1.12
C ARG A 207 -17.51 17.56 0.52
N LYS A 208 -17.03 17.25 -0.68
CA LYS A 208 -17.21 15.93 -1.31
C LYS A 208 -16.05 15.00 -0.89
N LYS A 209 -16.35 13.80 -0.43
CA LYS A 209 -15.37 12.76 -0.07
C LYS A 209 -15.56 11.54 -0.96
N THR A 210 -14.47 10.88 -1.34
CA THR A 210 -14.54 9.64 -2.12
C THR A 210 -14.88 8.45 -1.23
N LYS A 211 -15.89 7.69 -1.63
CA LYS A 211 -16.34 6.50 -0.90
C LYS A 211 -15.40 5.33 -1.20
N ASN A 212 -14.90 4.67 -0.15
CA ASN A 212 -14.05 3.47 -0.25
C ASN A 212 -12.86 3.61 -1.21
N LEU A 213 -12.17 4.76 -1.18
CA LEU A 213 -10.99 5.01 -2.00
C LEU A 213 -9.84 4.06 -1.65
N LYS A 214 -9.34 3.35 -2.66
CA LYS A 214 -8.14 2.50 -2.59
C LYS A 214 -7.10 2.94 -3.62
N GLN A 215 -5.82 2.94 -3.25
CA GLN A 215 -4.70 3.31 -4.10
C GLN A 215 -3.71 2.15 -4.26
N PHE A 216 -3.16 2.04 -5.47
CA PHE A 216 -2.13 1.09 -5.86
C PHE A 216 -1.01 1.86 -6.53
N VAL A 217 0.19 1.83 -5.93
CA VAL A 217 1.36 2.52 -6.46
C VAL A 217 2.50 1.51 -6.53
N GLY A 218 3.28 1.51 -7.60
CA GLY A 218 4.40 0.59 -7.70
C GLY A 218 5.32 0.85 -8.87
N LEU A 219 6.50 0.21 -8.83
CA LEU A 219 7.39 0.17 -9.99
C LEU A 219 6.91 -0.92 -10.94
N GLY A 220 6.78 -0.56 -12.21
CA GLY A 220 6.28 -1.46 -13.23
C GLY A 220 4.75 -1.45 -13.31
N HIS A 221 4.26 -0.99 -14.45
CA HIS A 221 2.83 -0.88 -14.74
C HIS A 221 2.09 -2.20 -14.56
N LYS A 222 2.56 -3.29 -15.18
CA LYS A 222 1.90 -4.59 -15.13
C LYS A 222 1.77 -5.11 -13.69
N LYS A 223 2.88 -5.15 -12.94
CA LYS A 223 2.87 -5.61 -11.54
C LYS A 223 1.88 -4.83 -10.68
N THR A 224 1.84 -3.50 -10.83
CA THR A 224 0.92 -2.65 -10.05
C THR A 224 -0.53 -2.89 -10.46
N MET A 225 -0.77 -3.13 -11.74
CA MET A 225 -2.08 -3.49 -12.28
C MET A 225 -2.54 -4.88 -11.82
N ASP A 226 -1.62 -5.85 -11.68
CA ASP A 226 -1.93 -7.17 -11.12
C ASP A 226 -2.41 -7.05 -9.64
N HIS A 227 -1.84 -6.14 -8.84
CA HIS A 227 -2.31 -5.88 -7.48
C HIS A 227 -3.74 -5.28 -7.48
N LEU A 228 -4.01 -4.37 -8.41
CA LEU A 228 -5.35 -3.80 -8.62
C LEU A 228 -6.36 -4.89 -9.02
N GLU A 229 -6.01 -5.73 -9.99
CA GLU A 229 -6.86 -6.84 -10.45
C GLU A 229 -7.19 -7.79 -9.30
N ASN A 230 -6.17 -8.20 -8.53
CA ASN A 230 -6.35 -9.05 -7.36
C ASN A 230 -7.28 -8.40 -6.32
N TYR A 231 -7.14 -7.09 -6.08
CA TYR A 231 -8.05 -6.38 -5.18
C TYR A 231 -9.50 -6.36 -5.71
N LEU A 232 -9.70 -6.12 -7.00
CA LEU A 232 -11.04 -6.14 -7.60
C LEU A 232 -11.71 -7.50 -7.42
N TYR A 233 -10.99 -8.57 -7.78
CA TYR A 233 -11.44 -9.96 -7.62
C TYR A 233 -11.84 -10.28 -6.17
N ARG A 234 -11.00 -9.89 -5.20
CA ARG A 234 -11.21 -10.21 -3.79
C ARG A 234 -12.25 -9.34 -3.08
N THR A 235 -12.67 -8.25 -3.71
CA THR A 235 -13.56 -7.27 -3.07
C THR A 235 -14.95 -7.31 -3.67
N TYR A 236 -15.08 -7.37 -4.99
CA TYR A 236 -16.33 -7.07 -5.68
C TYR A 236 -16.87 -8.22 -6.54
N ASP A 237 -18.20 -8.35 -6.54
CA ASP A 237 -18.95 -8.99 -7.62
C ASP A 237 -19.36 -7.92 -8.64
N LEU A 238 -18.71 -7.90 -9.79
CA LEU A 238 -18.82 -6.83 -10.79
C LEU A 238 -19.81 -7.10 -11.92
N LYS A 239 -20.53 -8.24 -11.91
CA LYS A 239 -21.40 -8.67 -13.03
C LYS A 239 -22.43 -7.61 -13.42
N ASP A 240 -23.05 -6.98 -12.41
CA ASP A 240 -24.09 -5.96 -12.60
C ASP A 240 -23.57 -4.52 -12.47
N THR A 241 -22.26 -4.33 -12.41
CA THR A 241 -21.62 -3.03 -12.17
C THR A 241 -21.27 -2.29 -13.45
N VAL A 242 -21.54 -0.98 -13.49
CA VAL A 242 -21.00 -0.08 -14.50
C VAL A 242 -19.62 0.42 -14.06
N ILE A 243 -18.57 0.02 -14.78
CA ILE A 243 -17.21 0.48 -14.53
C ILE A 243 -16.94 1.76 -15.31
N VAL A 244 -16.51 2.79 -14.61
CA VAL A 244 -16.07 4.07 -15.18
C VAL A 244 -14.56 4.19 -15.02
N THR A 245 -13.85 4.41 -16.12
CA THR A 245 -12.37 4.53 -16.11
C THR A 245 -11.92 5.87 -16.65
N ASN A 246 -10.85 6.45 -16.10
CA ASN A 246 -10.23 7.69 -16.58
C ASN A 246 -8.70 7.60 -16.62
N SER A 247 -8.10 8.13 -17.68
CA SER A 247 -6.64 8.21 -17.82
C SER A 247 -6.20 9.22 -18.88
N ASP A 248 -4.89 9.45 -18.98
CA ASP A 248 -4.26 10.29 -20.00
C ASP A 248 -4.20 9.66 -21.41
N GLY A 249 -4.54 8.37 -21.53
CA GLY A 249 -4.42 7.60 -22.78
C GLY A 249 -2.97 7.30 -23.20
N GLY A 250 -2.00 7.50 -22.31
CA GLY A 250 -0.59 7.25 -22.51
C GLY A 250 -0.24 5.75 -22.60
N LYS A 251 1.05 5.45 -22.76
CA LYS A 251 1.54 4.07 -22.84
C LYS A 251 1.22 3.34 -21.53
N GLY A 252 0.39 2.31 -21.59
CA GLY A 252 -0.09 1.58 -20.41
C GLY A 252 -1.49 2.00 -19.98
N TYR A 253 -1.89 3.26 -20.16
CA TYR A 253 -3.16 3.78 -19.67
C TYR A 253 -4.23 3.93 -20.76
N SER A 254 -4.22 3.05 -21.77
CA SER A 254 -5.22 3.06 -22.84
C SER A 254 -6.55 2.43 -22.42
N GLN A 255 -7.65 2.75 -23.12
CA GLN A 255 -8.93 2.05 -22.95
C GLN A 255 -8.79 0.53 -23.04
N LYS A 256 -7.96 0.03 -23.96
CA LYS A 256 -7.71 -1.41 -24.14
C LYS A 256 -7.09 -2.02 -22.89
N THR A 257 -6.16 -1.31 -22.25
CA THR A 257 -5.53 -1.77 -21.01
C THR A 257 -6.54 -1.86 -19.88
N PHE A 258 -7.36 -0.82 -19.67
CA PHE A 258 -8.41 -0.90 -18.66
C PHE A 258 -9.40 -2.01 -18.97
N LYS A 259 -9.79 -2.17 -20.23
CA LYS A 259 -10.71 -3.25 -20.64
C LYS A 259 -10.15 -4.64 -20.35
N SER A 260 -8.83 -4.86 -20.42
CA SER A 260 -8.23 -6.15 -20.07
C SER A 260 -8.20 -6.44 -18.56
N LEU A 261 -8.39 -5.43 -17.71
CA LEU A 261 -8.53 -5.59 -16.25
C LEU A 261 -9.91 -6.11 -15.86
N LEU A 262 -10.92 -5.78 -16.68
CA LEU A 262 -12.31 -5.94 -16.27
C LEU A 262 -12.76 -7.38 -16.56
N PRO A 263 -13.32 -8.09 -15.55
CA PRO A 263 -13.96 -9.38 -15.78
C PRO A 263 -15.30 -9.17 -16.51
N VAL A 264 -16.26 -10.06 -16.29
CA VAL A 264 -17.64 -9.83 -16.74
C VAL A 264 -18.22 -8.64 -15.97
N VAL A 265 -18.57 -7.58 -16.71
CA VAL A 265 -19.16 -6.34 -16.17
C VAL A 265 -20.39 -5.95 -16.99
N LYS A 266 -21.33 -5.24 -16.38
CA LYS A 266 -22.55 -4.77 -17.06
C LYS A 266 -22.25 -3.80 -18.19
N ARG A 267 -21.34 -2.85 -17.95
CA ARG A 267 -20.91 -1.85 -18.94
C ARG A 267 -19.58 -1.23 -18.54
N HIS A 268 -18.75 -0.91 -19.53
CA HIS A 268 -17.51 -0.16 -19.34
C HIS A 268 -17.57 1.18 -20.07
N GLU A 269 -17.33 2.27 -19.33
CA GLU A 269 -17.26 3.64 -19.84
C GLU A 269 -15.86 4.19 -19.61
N HIS A 270 -15.13 4.48 -20.69
CA HIS A 270 -13.78 5.05 -20.60
C HIS A 270 -13.77 6.54 -20.95
N PHE A 271 -13.02 7.30 -20.17
CA PHE A 271 -12.82 8.74 -20.31
C PHE A 271 -11.35 9.03 -20.56
N LEU A 272 -11.10 9.90 -21.54
CA LEU A 272 -9.83 10.58 -21.64
C LEU A 272 -9.84 11.77 -20.68
N ASP A 273 -8.76 11.93 -19.92
CA ASP A 273 -8.65 13.00 -18.95
C ASP A 273 -8.75 14.38 -19.63
N ARG A 274 -9.64 15.23 -19.10
CA ARG A 274 -9.91 16.56 -19.63
C ARG A 274 -8.69 17.47 -19.62
N TYR A 275 -7.79 17.32 -18.65
CA TYR A 275 -6.56 18.10 -18.61
C TYR A 275 -5.72 17.86 -19.86
N HIS A 276 -5.61 16.62 -20.33
CA HIS A 276 -4.83 16.29 -21.52
C HIS A 276 -5.47 16.82 -22.80
N ILE A 277 -6.80 16.90 -22.85
CA ILE A 277 -7.51 17.54 -23.96
C ILE A 277 -7.19 19.04 -23.97
N SER A 278 -7.31 19.73 -22.84
CA SER A 278 -6.98 21.16 -22.72
C SER A 278 -5.53 21.44 -23.10
N LEU A 279 -4.58 20.65 -22.58
CA LEU A 279 -3.16 20.77 -22.92
C LEU A 279 -2.92 20.58 -24.42
N LYS A 280 -3.65 19.68 -25.08
CA LYS A 280 -3.54 19.50 -26.54
C LYS A 280 -4.12 20.66 -27.33
N LEU A 281 -5.18 21.30 -26.84
CA LEU A 281 -5.69 22.53 -27.44
C LEU A 281 -4.66 23.65 -27.30
N GLU A 282 -4.13 23.89 -26.11
CA GLU A 282 -3.08 24.91 -25.87
C GLU A 282 -1.82 24.68 -26.72
N GLN A 283 -1.42 23.43 -26.94
CA GLN A 283 -0.25 23.08 -27.76
C GLN A 283 -0.46 23.22 -29.27
N ARG A 284 -1.71 23.20 -29.75
CA ARG A 284 -2.01 23.03 -31.19
C ARG A 284 -2.87 24.13 -31.79
N VAL A 285 -3.63 24.84 -30.98
CA VAL A 285 -4.44 25.98 -31.40
C VAL A 285 -3.58 27.23 -31.29
N PHE A 286 -3.05 27.69 -32.42
CA PHE A 286 -2.20 28.89 -32.50
C PHE A 286 -3.01 30.20 -32.49
N ALA A 287 -4.34 30.12 -32.47
CA ALA A 287 -5.27 31.24 -32.34
C ALA A 287 -6.03 31.11 -31.00
N PRO A 288 -5.51 31.68 -29.89
CA PRO A 288 -6.01 31.45 -28.54
C PRO A 288 -7.51 31.72 -28.35
N GLU A 289 -8.07 32.66 -29.11
CA GLU A 289 -9.50 33.00 -29.13
C GLU A 289 -10.40 31.85 -29.61
N LEU A 290 -9.86 30.86 -30.34
CA LEU A 290 -10.60 29.67 -30.75
C LEU A 290 -10.62 28.58 -29.66
N ILE A 291 -9.75 28.65 -28.65
CA ILE A 291 -9.71 27.63 -27.56
C ILE A 291 -11.07 27.50 -26.85
N PRO A 292 -11.76 28.60 -26.44
CA PRO A 292 -13.10 28.51 -25.87
C PRO A 292 -14.14 27.90 -26.83
N VAL A 293 -13.99 28.12 -28.14
CA VAL A 293 -14.88 27.55 -29.17
C VAL A 293 -14.72 26.02 -29.23
N PHE A 294 -13.48 25.53 -29.26
CA PHE A 294 -13.17 24.10 -29.17
C PHE A 294 -13.71 23.49 -27.87
N GLN A 295 -13.48 24.14 -26.73
CA GLN A 295 -13.97 23.67 -25.44
C GLN A 295 -15.50 23.56 -25.41
N LYS A 296 -16.21 24.55 -25.98
CA LYS A 296 -17.68 24.53 -26.10
C LYS A 296 -18.15 23.38 -27.00
N ALA A 297 -17.55 23.19 -28.17
CA ALA A 297 -17.88 22.10 -29.08
C ALA A 297 -17.69 20.71 -28.43
N ILE A 298 -16.58 20.52 -27.70
CA ILE A 298 -16.28 19.28 -26.97
C ILE A 298 -17.26 19.07 -25.81
N ASN A 299 -17.57 20.11 -25.04
CA ASN A 299 -18.52 20.03 -23.92
C ASN A 299 -19.94 19.72 -24.38
N ASN A 300 -20.36 20.23 -25.54
CA ASN A 300 -21.66 19.93 -26.12
C ASN A 300 -21.67 18.63 -26.93
N TYR A 301 -20.51 17.99 -27.10
CA TYR A 301 -20.33 16.81 -27.94
C TYR A 301 -20.83 16.99 -29.38
N SER A 302 -20.62 18.19 -29.94
CA SER A 302 -21.11 18.60 -31.25
C SER A 302 -20.03 18.40 -32.32
N THR A 303 -20.24 17.43 -33.22
CA THR A 303 -19.33 17.20 -34.36
C THR A 303 -19.36 18.34 -35.36
N LYS A 304 -20.52 18.99 -35.53
CA LYS A 304 -20.70 20.16 -36.40
C LYS A 304 -19.87 21.34 -35.92
N ASP A 305 -20.03 21.72 -34.65
CA ASP A 305 -19.30 22.87 -34.09
C ASP A 305 -17.80 22.60 -34.03
N LEU A 306 -17.41 21.34 -33.79
CA LEU A 306 -16.00 20.93 -33.83
C LEU A 306 -15.41 21.10 -35.23
N GLN A 307 -16.14 20.65 -36.27
CA GLN A 307 -15.70 20.78 -37.65
C GLN A 307 -15.54 22.25 -38.02
N SER A 308 -16.53 23.10 -37.69
CA SER A 308 -16.42 24.55 -37.91
C SER A 308 -15.21 25.17 -37.21
N ALA A 309 -14.92 24.80 -35.96
CA ALA A 309 -13.75 25.29 -35.25
C ALA A 309 -12.42 24.85 -35.90
N LEU A 310 -12.35 23.62 -36.41
CA LEU A 310 -11.19 23.11 -37.14
C LEU A 310 -11.00 23.84 -38.47
N ASP A 311 -12.08 24.10 -39.22
CA ASP A 311 -12.03 24.78 -40.50
C ASP A 311 -11.63 26.25 -40.34
N THR A 312 -12.13 26.93 -39.29
CA THR A 312 -11.68 28.29 -38.95
C THR A 312 -10.19 28.30 -38.57
N LEU A 313 -9.74 27.35 -37.75
CA LEU A 313 -8.31 27.26 -37.40
C LEU A 313 -7.45 26.97 -38.65
N GLU A 314 -7.91 26.13 -39.57
CA GLU A 314 -7.24 25.84 -40.84
C GLU A 314 -7.16 27.10 -41.72
N SER A 315 -8.19 27.94 -41.74
CA SER A 315 -8.18 29.21 -42.49
C SER A 315 -7.18 30.24 -41.96
N TYR A 316 -6.79 30.14 -40.69
CA TYR A 316 -5.80 31.02 -40.06
C TYR A 316 -4.36 30.51 -40.25
N ALA A 317 -4.17 29.32 -40.84
CA ALA A 317 -2.84 28.78 -41.05
C ALA A 317 -2.14 29.50 -42.22
N GLU A 318 -1.00 30.12 -41.95
CA GLU A 318 -0.16 30.82 -42.94
C GLU A 318 1.14 30.06 -43.23
N THR A 319 1.46 29.05 -42.40
CA THR A 319 2.72 28.31 -42.45
C THR A 319 2.49 26.80 -42.46
N GLU A 320 3.44 26.04 -43.03
CA GLU A 320 3.40 24.57 -43.04
C GLU A 320 3.38 23.99 -41.61
N GLU A 321 4.04 24.65 -40.65
CA GLU A 321 4.00 24.28 -39.25
C GLU A 321 2.58 24.37 -38.68
N GLN A 322 1.90 25.51 -38.88
CA GLN A 322 0.52 25.70 -38.44
C GLN A 322 -0.44 24.69 -39.09
N GLU A 323 -0.31 24.41 -40.38
CA GLU A 323 -1.08 23.34 -41.03
C GLU A 323 -0.86 21.97 -40.35
N ASN A 324 0.40 21.67 -40.01
CA ASN A 324 0.74 20.43 -39.32
C ASN A 324 0.14 20.38 -37.91
N HIS A 325 0.05 21.52 -37.20
CA HIS A 325 -0.68 21.61 -35.93
C HIS A 325 -2.17 21.28 -36.09
N VAL A 326 -2.84 21.82 -37.12
CA VAL A 326 -4.25 21.51 -37.44
C VAL A 326 -4.43 20.03 -37.76
N LYS A 327 -3.61 19.47 -38.67
CA LYS A 327 -3.64 18.05 -39.06
C LYS A 327 -3.49 17.13 -37.83
N LYS A 328 -2.53 17.43 -36.95
CA LYS A 328 -2.30 16.68 -35.70
C LYS A 328 -3.46 16.80 -34.72
N LEU A 329 -4.04 17.99 -34.55
CA LEU A 329 -5.18 18.21 -33.66
C LEU A 329 -6.43 17.47 -34.16
N ARG A 330 -6.76 17.61 -35.45
CA ARG A 330 -7.86 16.92 -36.12
C ARG A 330 -7.75 15.40 -35.94
N ALA A 331 -6.57 14.83 -36.20
CA ALA A 331 -6.32 13.40 -36.00
C ALA A 331 -6.48 12.96 -34.54
N TYR A 332 -5.97 13.76 -33.58
CA TYR A 332 -6.09 13.48 -32.16
C TYR A 332 -7.55 13.48 -31.67
N LEU A 333 -8.33 14.51 -32.01
CA LEU A 333 -9.72 14.63 -31.60
C LEU A 333 -10.58 13.53 -32.24
N ARG A 334 -10.39 13.25 -33.54
CA ARG A 334 -11.10 12.18 -34.24
C ARG A 334 -10.85 10.81 -33.60
N ARG A 335 -9.59 10.46 -33.33
CA ARG A 335 -9.22 9.17 -32.71
C ARG A 335 -9.85 9.00 -31.32
N ASN A 336 -9.94 10.08 -30.56
CA ASN A 336 -10.40 10.04 -29.18
C ASN A 336 -11.89 10.43 -29.01
N TRP A 337 -12.61 10.75 -30.10
CA TRP A 337 -13.95 11.35 -30.03
C TRP A 337 -14.93 10.55 -29.17
N GLN A 338 -14.89 9.22 -29.23
CA GLN A 338 -15.75 8.36 -28.40
C GLN A 338 -15.45 8.49 -26.90
N ILE A 339 -14.17 8.60 -26.52
CA ILE A 339 -13.73 8.61 -25.12
C ILE A 339 -13.66 10.02 -24.51
N ILE A 340 -13.64 11.08 -25.32
CA ILE A 340 -13.79 12.46 -24.81
C ILE A 340 -15.25 12.83 -24.49
N LYS A 341 -16.21 11.96 -24.86
CA LYS A 341 -17.64 12.17 -24.64
C LYS A 341 -17.90 12.60 -23.19
N PRO A 342 -18.45 13.81 -22.95
CA PRO A 342 -18.65 14.36 -21.61
C PRO A 342 -19.53 13.48 -20.71
N TYR A 343 -19.31 13.55 -19.40
CA TYR A 343 -20.05 12.74 -18.42
C TYR A 343 -21.58 12.95 -18.52
N HIS A 344 -22.03 14.20 -18.63
CA HIS A 344 -23.46 14.57 -18.64
C HIS A 344 -24.23 14.13 -19.89
N VAL A 345 -23.53 13.77 -20.98
CA VAL A 345 -24.16 13.22 -22.19
C VAL A 345 -24.10 11.69 -22.25
N ARG A 346 -23.56 11.04 -21.20
CA ARG A 346 -23.56 9.58 -21.06
C ARG A 346 -24.71 9.16 -20.14
N ALA A 347 -25.16 7.92 -20.27
CA ALA A 347 -26.17 7.33 -19.39
C ALA A 347 -25.57 6.95 -18.02
N LEU A 348 -24.97 7.93 -17.32
CA LEU A 348 -24.31 7.82 -16.02
C LEU A 348 -25.11 8.63 -14.97
N PRO A 349 -24.98 8.31 -13.67
CA PRO A 349 -25.85 8.86 -12.65
C PRO A 349 -25.50 10.31 -12.32
N GLY A 350 -26.53 11.14 -12.15
CA GLY A 350 -26.51 12.45 -11.49
C GLY A 350 -25.31 13.36 -11.83
N GLU A 351 -24.82 14.07 -10.82
CA GLU A 351 -23.60 14.87 -10.92
C GLU A 351 -22.34 13.99 -11.06
N LYS A 352 -21.30 14.54 -11.70
CA LYS A 352 -19.99 13.90 -11.89
C LYS A 352 -19.42 13.37 -10.56
N GLN A 353 -19.33 12.05 -10.43
CA GLN A 353 -18.96 11.35 -9.21
C GLN A 353 -17.44 11.20 -9.00
N GLY A 354 -16.66 12.28 -9.08
CA GLY A 354 -15.25 12.25 -8.67
C GLY A 354 -14.23 11.81 -9.72
N ILE A 355 -14.55 11.86 -11.02
CA ILE A 355 -13.53 11.65 -12.08
C ILE A 355 -12.55 12.83 -12.14
N GLY A 356 -11.24 12.56 -12.21
CA GLY A 356 -10.15 13.54 -12.27
C GLY A 356 -9.57 13.89 -10.90
N ILE A 357 -9.69 12.99 -9.91
CA ILE A 357 -9.13 13.20 -8.57
C ILE A 357 -7.65 12.80 -8.47
N MET A 358 -7.11 12.10 -9.47
CA MET A 358 -5.73 11.61 -9.50
C MET A 358 -4.69 12.68 -9.16
N GLU A 359 -4.84 13.91 -9.68
CA GLU A 359 -3.88 14.99 -9.45
C GLU A 359 -3.74 15.35 -7.96
N SER A 360 -4.85 15.35 -7.22
CA SER A 360 -4.81 15.61 -5.77
C SER A 360 -4.17 14.47 -4.99
N LEU A 361 -4.25 13.24 -5.50
CA LEU A 361 -3.61 12.06 -4.93
C LEU A 361 -2.11 12.01 -5.27
N HIS A 362 -1.72 12.50 -6.45
CA HIS A 362 -0.32 12.72 -6.83
C HIS A 362 0.41 13.67 -5.90
N ARG A 363 -0.27 14.66 -5.31
CA ARG A 363 0.38 15.59 -4.36
C ARG A 363 1.02 14.88 -3.17
N VAL A 364 0.40 13.81 -2.66
CA VAL A 364 0.96 13.03 -1.54
C VAL A 364 2.30 12.42 -1.93
N LEU A 365 2.37 11.77 -3.10
CA LEU A 365 3.59 11.19 -3.62
C LEU A 365 4.61 12.28 -3.95
N THR A 366 4.22 13.33 -4.67
CA THR A 366 5.15 14.35 -5.15
C THR A 366 5.71 15.22 -4.04
N PHE A 367 4.95 15.59 -3.00
CA PHE A 367 5.49 16.32 -1.86
C PHE A 367 6.56 15.52 -1.13
N ARG A 368 6.35 14.21 -0.96
CA ARG A 368 7.34 13.37 -0.31
C ARG A 368 8.51 13.02 -1.23
N MET A 369 8.27 12.81 -2.52
CA MET A 369 9.21 12.12 -3.41
C MET A 369 9.87 13.01 -4.46
N LYS A 370 9.34 14.20 -4.76
CA LYS A 370 9.94 15.18 -5.66
C LYS A 370 10.59 16.35 -4.91
N ARG A 371 11.43 17.09 -5.66
CA ARG A 371 12.11 18.34 -5.25
C ARG A 371 13.06 18.15 -4.06
N ASN A 372 13.73 19.22 -3.64
CA ASN A 372 14.65 19.27 -2.49
C ASN A 372 15.75 18.18 -2.52
N SER A 373 16.36 17.98 -3.69
CA SER A 373 17.44 17.01 -3.91
C SER A 373 17.10 15.57 -3.49
N LYS A 374 15.82 15.19 -3.57
CA LYS A 374 15.36 13.84 -3.28
C LYS A 374 15.56 12.95 -4.51
N TYR A 375 16.46 11.98 -4.37
CA TYR A 375 16.73 10.96 -5.37
C TYR A 375 16.56 9.57 -4.77
N TRP A 376 15.93 8.69 -5.54
CA TRP A 376 15.50 7.40 -5.04
C TRP A 376 16.31 6.25 -5.63
N GLY A 377 16.57 5.25 -4.79
CA GLY A 377 17.18 3.97 -5.17
C GLY A 377 16.26 2.82 -4.76
N ARG A 378 16.81 1.79 -4.11
CA ARG A 378 16.06 0.60 -3.67
C ARG A 378 14.84 0.90 -2.79
N GLY A 379 14.86 1.96 -1.99
CA GLY A 379 13.74 2.36 -1.13
C GLY A 379 12.59 3.08 -1.85
N LEU A 380 12.65 3.27 -3.17
CA LEU A 380 11.64 3.99 -3.93
C LEU A 380 10.24 3.38 -3.78
N GLU A 381 10.13 2.11 -4.13
CA GLU A 381 8.86 1.38 -4.18
C GLU A 381 8.28 1.21 -2.77
N ALA A 382 9.13 0.88 -1.79
CA ALA A 382 8.73 0.75 -0.39
C ALA A 382 8.17 2.06 0.20
N MET A 383 8.75 3.22 -0.14
CA MET A 383 8.18 4.51 0.25
C MET A 383 6.82 4.76 -0.41
N ALA A 384 6.68 4.44 -1.70
CA ALA A 384 5.40 4.60 -2.40
C ALA A 384 4.30 3.74 -1.74
N TRP A 385 4.64 2.51 -1.35
CA TRP A 385 3.72 1.63 -0.61
C TRP A 385 3.40 2.16 0.78
N LEU A 386 4.36 2.70 1.55
CA LEU A 386 4.07 3.35 2.84
C LEU A 386 3.01 4.45 2.68
N LEU A 387 3.18 5.33 1.69
CA LEU A 387 2.25 6.43 1.43
C LEU A 387 0.86 5.93 0.99
N ALA A 388 0.81 4.97 0.07
CA ALA A 388 -0.43 4.38 -0.42
C ALA A 388 -1.18 3.64 0.70
N THR A 389 -0.49 2.80 1.46
CA THR A 389 -1.09 2.00 2.55
C THR A 389 -1.50 2.84 3.76
N LYS A 390 -0.80 3.94 4.05
CA LYS A 390 -1.27 4.93 5.04
C LYS A 390 -2.61 5.50 4.62
N ARG A 391 -2.76 5.87 3.35
CA ARG A 391 -4.00 6.43 2.83
C ARG A 391 -5.13 5.40 2.70
N ASN A 392 -4.77 4.16 2.41
CA ASN A 392 -5.70 3.03 2.37
C ASN A 392 -6.14 2.54 3.77
N GLY A 393 -5.54 3.04 4.85
CA GLY A 393 -5.81 2.58 6.22
C GLY A 393 -5.22 1.21 6.59
N THR A 394 -4.42 0.59 5.71
CA THR A 394 -3.88 -0.77 5.90
C THR A 394 -2.44 -0.82 6.41
N LEU A 395 -1.78 0.34 6.57
CA LEU A 395 -0.37 0.41 6.99
C LEU A 395 -0.10 -0.37 8.28
N LYS A 396 -0.90 -0.17 9.33
CA LYS A 396 -0.68 -0.81 10.64
C LYS A 396 -0.79 -2.32 10.57
N GLU A 397 -1.78 -2.84 9.85
CA GLU A 397 -1.99 -4.28 9.67
C GLU A 397 -0.84 -4.91 8.89
N ILE A 398 -0.40 -4.23 7.82
CA ILE A 398 0.74 -4.67 7.00
C ILE A 398 2.04 -4.65 7.81
N PHE A 399 2.23 -3.62 8.63
CA PHE A 399 3.44 -3.45 9.44
C PHE A 399 3.58 -4.53 10.52
N LEU A 400 2.47 -4.91 11.14
CA LEU A 400 2.41 -5.89 12.22
C LEU A 400 2.26 -7.33 11.72
N GLU A 401 2.20 -7.56 10.41
CA GLU A 401 2.11 -8.91 9.84
C GLU A 401 0.88 -9.71 10.29
N LYS A 402 -0.23 -9.02 10.60
CA LYS A 402 -1.45 -9.65 11.13
C LYS A 402 -2.02 -10.77 10.27
N TRP A 403 -1.78 -10.75 8.95
CA TRP A 403 -2.23 -11.82 8.06
C TRP A 403 -1.51 -13.15 8.31
N LYS A 404 -0.32 -13.14 8.92
CA LYS A 404 0.39 -14.36 9.33
C LYS A 404 -0.22 -15.02 10.56
N GLU A 405 -0.92 -14.27 11.42
CA GLU A 405 -1.59 -14.83 12.61
C GLU A 405 -2.73 -15.78 12.21
N ALA A 406 -3.43 -15.49 11.10
CA ALA A 406 -4.44 -16.38 10.55
C ALA A 406 -3.86 -17.75 10.14
N PHE A 407 -2.63 -17.75 9.60
CA PHE A 407 -1.94 -18.97 9.18
C PHE A 407 -1.42 -19.79 10.37
N THR A 408 -0.88 -19.15 11.40
CA THR A 408 -0.41 -19.88 12.59
C THR A 408 -1.55 -20.52 13.36
N LEU A 409 -2.77 -19.97 13.30
CA LEU A 409 -3.95 -20.64 13.84
C LEU A 409 -4.32 -21.87 13.01
N ASP A 410 -4.30 -21.76 11.68
CA ASP A 410 -4.65 -22.85 10.76
C ASP A 410 -3.65 -24.01 10.85
N ASP A 411 -2.35 -23.72 10.81
CA ASP A 411 -1.29 -24.72 11.01
C ASP A 411 -1.37 -25.41 12.38
N ARG A 412 -1.68 -24.66 13.45
CA ARG A 412 -1.88 -25.23 14.79
C ARG A 412 -3.13 -26.09 14.84
N LEU A 413 -4.23 -25.67 14.21
CA LEU A 413 -5.45 -26.46 14.07
C LEU A 413 -5.18 -27.75 13.28
N VAL A 414 -4.47 -27.67 12.16
CA VAL A 414 -4.08 -28.83 11.35
C VAL A 414 -3.15 -29.76 12.14
N ALA A 415 -2.20 -29.24 12.92
CA ALA A 415 -1.32 -30.04 13.77
C ALA A 415 -2.04 -30.65 15.00
N GLU A 416 -3.02 -29.96 15.58
CA GLU A 416 -3.85 -30.47 16.67
C GLU A 416 -4.86 -31.51 16.17
N LEU A 417 -5.42 -31.33 14.97
CA LEU A 417 -6.33 -32.28 14.32
C LEU A 417 -5.58 -33.50 13.79
N GLY A 418 -4.36 -33.33 13.28
CA GLY A 418 -3.49 -34.44 12.83
C GLY A 418 -2.98 -35.33 13.96
N ASN A 419 -3.02 -34.87 15.22
CA ASN A 419 -2.61 -35.62 16.41
C ASN A 419 -3.79 -36.21 17.21
N ARG A 420 -5.05 -36.05 16.75
CA ARG A 420 -6.18 -36.74 17.33
C ARG A 420 -6.36 -38.09 16.62
N PRO A 421 -6.46 -39.22 17.34
CA PRO A 421 -6.94 -40.46 16.75
C PRO A 421 -8.28 -40.17 16.10
N ASN A 422 -8.44 -40.52 14.83
CA ASN A 422 -9.59 -40.19 14.03
C ASN A 422 -10.79 -41.09 14.43
N GLN A 423 -11.27 -40.97 15.66
CA GLN A 423 -12.40 -41.75 16.20
C GLN A 423 -13.76 -41.27 15.66
N PHE A 424 -13.80 -40.14 14.96
CA PHE A 424 -15.06 -39.57 14.46
C PHE A 424 -15.56 -40.22 13.16
N PHE A 425 -14.73 -41.04 12.49
CA PHE A 425 -15.09 -41.75 11.25
C PHE A 425 -15.09 -43.28 11.39
N GLU A 426 -15.08 -43.82 12.63
CA GLU A 426 -15.11 -45.29 12.82
C GLU A 426 -16.51 -45.90 12.79
N ASP A 427 -17.58 -45.11 12.89
CA ASP A 427 -18.97 -45.61 12.89
C ASP A 427 -19.66 -45.63 11.51
N GLU A 428 -18.98 -45.26 10.43
CA GLU A 428 -19.53 -45.33 9.06
C GLU A 428 -18.75 -46.30 8.14
N ARG A 429 -18.11 -47.32 8.71
CA ARG A 429 -17.43 -48.39 7.96
C ARG A 429 -18.28 -49.65 7.72
N GLU A 430 -19.59 -49.49 7.58
CA GLU A 430 -20.44 -50.47 6.89
C GLU A 430 -21.25 -49.79 5.79
N LYS A 431 -20.59 -49.54 4.65
CA LYS A 431 -21.11 -49.61 3.27
C LYS A 431 -20.25 -48.74 2.35
N ALA A 432 -19.12 -49.28 1.92
CA ALA A 432 -18.52 -48.94 0.64
C ALA A 432 -17.51 -50.04 0.29
N ASP A 433 -17.99 -51.07 -0.39
CA ASP A 433 -17.11 -51.92 -1.18
C ASP A 433 -16.45 -51.09 -2.29
N ASP A 434 -15.21 -51.47 -2.58
CA ASP A 434 -14.39 -51.10 -3.74
C ASP A 434 -13.87 -49.66 -3.86
N ILE A 435 -12.79 -49.35 -3.13
CA ILE A 435 -11.72 -48.51 -3.69
C ILE A 435 -10.34 -49.12 -3.41
N LYS A 436 -9.73 -49.61 -4.48
CA LYS A 436 -8.32 -50.01 -4.56
C LYS A 436 -7.41 -48.84 -4.22
N THR A 437 -6.44 -49.13 -3.38
CA THR A 437 -5.22 -48.36 -3.13
C THR A 437 -4.52 -47.95 -4.43
N TYR A 438 -4.22 -46.66 -4.60
CA TYR A 438 -3.15 -46.22 -5.49
C TYR A 438 -2.27 -45.12 -4.88
N THR A 439 -1.00 -45.48 -4.85
CA THR A 439 0.23 -44.78 -4.53
C THR A 439 0.40 -43.48 -5.32
N ILE A 440 0.86 -42.41 -4.66
CA ILE A 440 1.23 -41.14 -5.27
C ILE A 440 2.53 -41.33 -6.08
N ASN A 441 2.47 -41.14 -7.39
CA ASN A 441 3.62 -41.01 -8.27
C ASN A 441 3.55 -39.68 -9.01
N TYR A 442 4.62 -38.87 -8.92
CA TYR A 442 4.84 -37.69 -9.73
C TYR A 442 5.11 -38.10 -11.20
N TYR A 443 4.32 -37.63 -12.18
CA TYR A 443 4.73 -37.02 -13.46
C TYR A 443 3.58 -36.89 -14.51
N LYS A 444 3.68 -35.79 -15.29
CA LYS A 444 2.96 -35.35 -16.53
C LYS A 444 1.54 -34.76 -16.44
N PRO A 445 1.29 -33.61 -17.11
CA PRO A 445 0.07 -32.80 -16.98
C PRO A 445 -1.13 -33.47 -17.65
N SER A 446 -2.28 -33.40 -16.99
CA SER A 446 -3.53 -34.02 -17.42
C SER A 446 -4.34 -33.14 -18.39
N LYS A 447 -5.29 -33.79 -19.06
CA LYS A 447 -6.19 -33.34 -20.15
C LYS A 447 -6.92 -31.99 -19.93
N GLN A 448 -6.96 -31.44 -18.71
CA GLN A 448 -7.59 -30.15 -18.38
C GLN A 448 -6.86 -28.93 -18.97
N THR A 449 -5.60 -29.05 -19.37
CA THR A 449 -4.91 -27.99 -20.13
C THR A 449 -5.47 -27.82 -21.55
N LYS A 450 -6.15 -28.85 -22.09
CA LYS A 450 -6.74 -28.81 -23.44
C LYS A 450 -8.09 -28.09 -23.44
N GLU A 451 -8.94 -28.32 -22.44
CA GLU A 451 -10.24 -27.65 -22.29
C GLU A 451 -10.11 -26.13 -22.06
N ARG A 452 -9.01 -25.70 -21.43
CA ARG A 452 -8.72 -24.26 -21.21
C ARG A 452 -8.19 -23.53 -22.45
N ILE A 453 -7.70 -24.27 -23.46
CA ILE A 453 -7.22 -23.72 -24.73
C ILE A 453 -8.36 -23.63 -25.76
N ASP A 454 -9.32 -24.55 -25.71
CA ASP A 454 -10.46 -24.56 -26.64
C ASP A 454 -11.47 -23.44 -26.35
N TRP A 455 -11.61 -23.00 -25.09
CA TRP A 455 -12.38 -21.80 -24.72
C TRP A 455 -11.79 -20.50 -25.31
N TYR A 456 -10.48 -20.43 -25.56
CA TYR A 456 -9.82 -19.26 -26.15
C TYR A 456 -9.95 -19.15 -27.68
N LYS A 457 -10.49 -20.17 -28.36
CA LYS A 457 -10.59 -20.22 -29.84
C LYS A 457 -12.02 -20.15 -30.40
N GLY A 458 -13.04 -19.94 -29.55
CA GLY A 458 -14.39 -19.62 -30.01
C GLY A 458 -15.08 -20.76 -30.77
N LYS A 459 -15.19 -21.93 -30.15
CA LYS A 459 -16.27 -22.89 -30.39
C LYS A 459 -17.02 -23.14 -29.10
#